data_AF-A0A952SQ09-F1
#
_entry.id   AF-A0A952SQ09-F1
#
_cell.length_a   1.000
_cell.length_b   1.000
_cell.length_c   1.000
_cell.angle_alpha   90.00
_cell.angle_beta   90.00
_cell.angle_gamma   90.00
#
_symmetry.space_group_name_H-M   'P 1'
#
loop_
_entity.id
_entity.type
_entity.pdbx_description
1 polymer ?
#
loop_
_entity_poly.entity_id
_entity_poly.type
_entity_poly.pdbx_seq_one_letter_code
_entity_poly.pdbx_strand_id
1 'polypeptide(L)'
;MNKQVTITLLTLALLAPFAAAQSNVSATKKWAWGENIGWINWRNANNGTQGIVIDGTYMKGYAWSENVGWINFGNGTPVGGQHYANNNASDFGVNIDPSTGHLFGMAWGENIGWINFDTAPTLINSNQHARLDLQSRRLRGHAWSENVGWINLDHNQHYVALRCPADFNDDGVLDIFDVLGFLNAFSAQHSSADLINDGIYDFFDVQRFLSLYSQGCP
;
A
#
# COMPACT_ATOMS: atom_id res chain seq x y z
N MET A 1 -63.72 -16.87 -14.30
CA MET A 1 -62.57 -16.00 -14.62
C MET A 1 -61.54 -16.14 -13.50
N ASN A 2 -60.64 -17.11 -13.62
CA ASN A 2 -59.55 -17.31 -12.65
C ASN A 2 -58.38 -16.41 -13.07
N LYS A 3 -58.10 -15.36 -12.29
CA LYS A 3 -56.91 -14.52 -12.49
C LYS A 3 -55.70 -15.26 -11.91
N GLN A 4 -54.79 -15.70 -12.77
CA GLN A 4 -53.48 -16.17 -12.32
C GLN A 4 -52.66 -14.97 -11.83
N VAL A 5 -52.14 -15.07 -10.61
CA VAL A 5 -51.23 -14.09 -10.02
C VAL A 5 -49.81 -14.59 -10.30
N THR A 6 -49.13 -13.95 -11.24
CA THR A 6 -47.72 -14.21 -11.53
C THR A 6 -46.88 -13.46 -10.50
N ILE A 7 -46.17 -14.18 -9.63
CA ILE A 7 -45.21 -13.61 -8.69
C ILE A 7 -43.85 -13.58 -9.38
N THR A 8 -43.42 -12.39 -9.82
CA THR A 8 -42.08 -12.16 -10.35
C THR A 8 -41.10 -12.04 -9.17
N LEU A 9 -40.22 -13.02 -8.98
CA LEU A 9 -39.09 -12.88 -8.06
C LEU A 9 -38.12 -11.83 -8.63
N LEU A 10 -38.06 -10.66 -7.97
CA LEU A 10 -37.01 -9.68 -8.20
C LEU A 10 -35.75 -10.18 -7.47
N THR A 11 -34.76 -10.68 -8.23
CA THR A 11 -33.43 -10.94 -7.68
C THR A 11 -32.76 -9.61 -7.35
N LEU A 12 -32.73 -9.27 -6.06
CA LEU A 12 -31.94 -8.16 -5.54
C LEU A 12 -30.46 -8.54 -5.66
N ALA A 13 -29.78 -8.05 -6.70
CA ALA A 13 -28.33 -8.13 -6.77
C ALA A 13 -27.77 -7.29 -5.61
N LEU A 14 -27.32 -7.96 -4.55
CA LEU A 14 -26.48 -7.35 -3.53
C LEU A 14 -25.22 -6.87 -4.24
N LEU A 15 -25.16 -5.57 -4.54
CA LEU A 15 -23.89 -4.89 -4.76
C LEU A 15 -23.11 -5.03 -3.46
N ALA A 16 -22.22 -6.02 -3.39
CA ALA A 16 -21.22 -6.06 -2.35
C ALA A 16 -20.50 -4.70 -2.41
N PRO A 17 -20.50 -3.90 -1.33
CA PRO A 17 -19.67 -2.70 -1.33
C PRO A 17 -18.25 -3.16 -1.64
N PHE A 18 -17.60 -2.51 -2.61
CA PHE A 18 -16.18 -2.71 -2.85
C PHE A 18 -15.50 -2.49 -1.50
N ALA A 19 -15.05 -3.57 -0.87
CA ALA A 19 -14.23 -3.47 0.32
C ALA A 19 -13.00 -2.66 -0.10
N ALA A 20 -12.79 -1.51 0.51
CA ALA A 20 -11.54 -0.79 0.33
C ALA A 20 -10.41 -1.78 0.66
N ALA A 21 -9.54 -2.06 -0.31
CA ALA A 21 -8.44 -2.96 -0.08
C ALA A 21 -7.62 -2.40 1.09
N GLN A 22 -7.46 -3.22 2.13
CA GLN A 22 -6.64 -2.87 3.28
C GLN A 22 -5.24 -2.46 2.81
N SER A 23 -4.66 -1.45 3.47
CA SER A 23 -3.28 -1.00 3.20
C SER A 23 -2.33 -2.20 3.06
N ASN A 24 -1.48 -2.17 2.04
CA ASN A 24 -0.45 -3.18 1.84
C ASN A 24 0.91 -2.79 2.45
N VAL A 25 0.94 -1.74 3.29
CA VAL A 25 2.06 -1.40 4.17
C VAL A 25 2.06 -2.30 5.41
N SER A 26 3.25 -2.76 5.83
CA SER A 26 3.48 -3.59 7.02
C SER A 26 2.94 -2.95 8.31
N ALA A 27 2.37 -3.73 9.23
CA ALA A 27 1.89 -3.22 10.51
C ALA A 27 2.99 -2.64 11.41
N THR A 28 4.22 -3.12 11.26
CA THR A 28 5.37 -2.75 12.10
C THR A 28 6.34 -1.81 11.38
N LYS A 29 6.42 -1.87 10.04
CA LYS A 29 7.25 -1.01 9.19
C LYS A 29 6.38 -0.04 8.37
N LYS A 30 5.87 0.99 9.04
CA LYS A 30 4.89 1.95 8.49
C LYS A 30 5.25 3.43 8.70
N TRP A 31 6.47 3.70 9.14
CA TRP A 31 6.85 5.03 9.62
C TRP A 31 7.84 5.69 8.67
N ALA A 32 7.55 6.93 8.29
CA ALA A 32 8.53 7.87 7.76
C ALA A 32 8.69 9.04 8.73
N TRP A 33 9.72 9.86 8.56
CA TRP A 33 9.98 10.97 9.46
C TRP A 33 10.58 12.17 8.74
N GLY A 34 10.30 13.39 9.21
CA GLY A 34 11.06 14.58 8.82
C GLY A 34 11.17 15.57 9.98
N GLU A 35 12.23 16.37 9.99
CA GLU A 35 12.56 17.29 11.09
C GLU A 35 11.40 18.23 11.44
N ASN A 36 10.74 18.81 10.43
CA ASN A 36 9.69 19.80 10.62
C ASN A 36 8.26 19.23 10.47
N ILE A 37 8.11 17.91 10.27
CA ILE A 37 6.82 17.23 10.11
C ILE A 37 6.61 16.11 11.15
N GLY A 38 7.67 15.67 11.82
CA GLY A 38 7.62 14.55 12.77
C GLY A 38 7.36 13.21 12.07
N TRP A 39 6.75 12.29 12.83
CA TRP A 39 6.43 10.95 12.34
C TRP A 39 5.21 10.94 11.42
N ILE A 40 5.29 10.14 10.37
CA ILE A 40 4.22 9.93 9.39
C ILE A 40 3.86 8.44 9.38
N ASN A 41 2.61 8.11 9.71
CA ASN A 41 2.06 6.75 9.66
C ASN A 41 1.44 6.49 8.28
N TRP A 42 1.97 5.52 7.54
CA TRP A 42 1.53 5.19 6.18
C TRP A 42 0.43 4.13 6.11
N ARG A 43 0.08 3.48 7.22
CA ARG A 43 -0.82 2.31 7.20
C ARG A 43 -2.19 2.60 7.79
N ASN A 44 -2.26 3.31 8.89
CA ASN A 44 -3.41 3.27 9.79
C ASN A 44 -4.47 4.36 9.54
N ALA A 45 -4.46 5.01 8.37
CA ALA A 45 -5.48 6.00 8.04
C ALA A 45 -6.89 5.39 8.07
N ASN A 46 -7.81 6.07 8.76
CA ASN A 46 -9.18 5.60 9.05
C ASN A 46 -9.21 4.13 9.50
N ASN A 47 -8.52 3.82 10.60
CA ASN A 47 -8.37 2.47 11.16
C ASN A 47 -7.80 1.44 10.17
N GLY A 48 -7.01 1.89 9.19
CA GLY A 48 -6.37 1.04 8.18
C GLY A 48 -7.18 0.79 6.91
N THR A 49 -8.40 1.35 6.81
CA THR A 49 -9.27 1.20 5.64
C THR A 49 -8.93 2.17 4.50
N GLN A 50 -8.18 3.24 4.81
CA GLN A 50 -7.77 4.25 3.83
C GLN A 50 -6.25 4.48 3.85
N GLY A 51 -5.49 3.57 4.47
CA GLY A 51 -4.04 3.62 4.47
C GLY A 51 -3.44 3.50 3.07
N ILE A 52 -2.14 3.73 2.98
CA ILE A 52 -1.44 3.69 1.71
C ILE A 52 -1.49 2.29 1.09
N VAL A 53 -1.82 2.25 -0.19
CA VAL A 53 -1.65 1.07 -1.04
C VAL A 53 -0.63 1.41 -2.10
N ILE A 54 0.45 0.63 -2.16
CA ILE A 54 1.51 0.70 -3.17
C ILE A 54 1.16 -0.30 -4.27
N ASP A 55 0.70 0.19 -5.42
CA ASP A 55 0.05 -0.59 -6.48
C ASP A 55 0.85 -0.49 -7.79
N GLY A 56 1.96 -1.24 -7.86
CA GLY A 56 2.79 -1.47 -9.06
C GLY A 56 3.41 -0.24 -9.71
N THR A 57 2.57 0.64 -10.25
CA THR A 57 2.91 1.86 -10.98
C THR A 57 2.49 3.14 -10.25
N TYR A 58 1.67 3.07 -9.19
CA TYR A 58 1.28 4.24 -8.39
C TYR A 58 0.88 3.89 -6.96
N MET A 59 0.67 4.91 -6.14
CA MET A 59 0.16 4.80 -4.77
C MET A 59 -1.23 5.41 -4.65
N LYS A 60 -1.98 4.99 -3.64
CA LYS A 60 -3.29 5.58 -3.30
C LYS A 60 -3.53 5.57 -1.81
N GLY A 61 -4.49 6.36 -1.36
CA GLY A 61 -4.89 6.45 0.04
C GLY A 61 -4.18 7.56 0.79
N TYR A 62 -4.17 7.45 2.12
CA TYR A 62 -3.73 8.50 3.02
C TYR A 62 -2.68 8.03 4.02
N ALA A 63 -1.75 8.91 4.32
CA ALA A 63 -0.86 8.83 5.48
C ALA A 63 -1.28 9.89 6.52
N TRP A 64 -0.92 9.69 7.78
CA TRP A 64 -1.20 10.62 8.88
C TRP A 64 0.09 11.09 9.54
N SER A 65 0.22 12.40 9.73
CA SER A 65 1.18 12.97 10.68
C SER A 65 0.45 13.80 11.72
N GLU A 66 0.86 13.67 12.98
CA GLU A 66 0.28 14.43 14.09
C GLU A 66 0.47 15.94 13.94
N ASN A 67 1.52 16.37 13.24
CA ASN A 67 1.86 17.78 13.10
C ASN A 67 1.17 18.47 11.91
N VAL A 68 0.72 17.70 10.91
CA VAL A 68 0.23 18.26 9.65
C VAL A 68 -1.07 17.63 9.15
N GLY A 69 -1.56 16.61 9.83
CA GLY A 69 -2.80 15.92 9.51
C GLY A 69 -2.65 14.92 8.37
N TRP A 70 -3.71 14.83 7.55
CA TRP A 70 -3.79 13.87 6.45
C TRP A 70 -2.94 14.28 5.26
N ILE A 71 -2.28 13.28 4.66
CA ILE A 71 -1.50 13.40 3.43
C ILE A 71 -2.09 12.44 2.41
N ASN A 72 -2.60 12.96 1.30
CA ASN A 72 -3.22 12.24 0.20
C ASN A 72 -2.16 11.85 -0.86
N PHE A 73 -2.07 10.56 -1.16
CA PHE A 73 -1.14 10.00 -2.16
C PHE A 73 -1.79 9.73 -3.52
N GLY A 74 -3.07 10.05 -3.65
CA GLY A 74 -3.87 9.87 -4.85
C GLY A 74 -5.12 9.03 -4.59
N ASN A 75 -6.09 9.14 -5.49
CA ASN A 75 -7.41 8.51 -5.37
C ASN A 75 -7.47 7.06 -5.87
N GLY A 76 -6.39 6.54 -6.45
CA GLY A 76 -6.32 5.21 -7.04
C GLY A 76 -6.96 5.07 -8.41
N THR A 77 -7.31 6.19 -9.04
CA THR A 77 -7.90 6.22 -10.38
C THR A 77 -7.15 7.23 -11.25
N PRO A 78 -5.85 7.01 -11.52
CA PRO A 78 -5.09 7.88 -12.40
C PRO A 78 -5.75 7.95 -13.78
N VAL A 79 -5.75 9.13 -14.40
CA VAL A 79 -6.28 9.28 -15.75
C VAL A 79 -5.48 8.41 -16.72
N GLY A 80 -6.15 7.54 -17.47
CA GLY A 80 -5.50 6.55 -18.34
C GLY A 80 -5.02 5.28 -17.63
N GLY A 81 -5.19 5.18 -16.31
CA GLY A 81 -5.07 3.94 -15.54
C GLY A 81 -3.65 3.43 -15.25
N GLN A 82 -2.61 4.17 -15.66
CA GLN A 82 -1.22 3.72 -15.50
C GLN A 82 -0.45 4.50 -14.43
N HIS A 83 -0.53 5.82 -14.45
CA HIS A 83 0.13 6.72 -13.48
C HIS A 83 -0.63 8.05 -13.46
N TYR A 84 -0.61 8.77 -12.34
CA TYR A 84 -1.21 10.10 -12.26
C TYR A 84 -0.45 11.06 -13.16
N ALA A 85 -1.14 11.81 -14.01
CA ALA A 85 -0.49 12.78 -14.89
C ALA A 85 0.17 13.92 -14.11
N ASN A 86 -0.27 14.20 -12.88
CA ASN A 86 0.22 15.28 -12.02
C ASN A 86 0.25 16.65 -12.73
N ASN A 87 -0.72 16.88 -13.63
CA ASN A 87 -0.82 18.11 -14.43
C ASN A 87 -1.84 19.11 -13.86
N ASN A 88 -2.68 18.67 -12.90
CA ASN A 88 -3.66 19.49 -12.22
C ASN A 88 -4.10 18.84 -10.89
N ALA A 89 -4.89 19.57 -10.09
CA ALA A 89 -5.32 19.13 -8.76
C ALA A 89 -6.38 18.01 -8.75
N SER A 90 -6.90 17.58 -9.90
CA SER A 90 -7.87 16.48 -9.99
C SER A 90 -7.25 15.12 -10.35
N ASP A 91 -6.01 15.12 -10.88
CA ASP A 91 -5.26 13.91 -11.20
C ASP A 91 -3.81 14.04 -10.70
N PHE A 92 -3.65 13.84 -9.40
CA PHE A 92 -2.36 13.88 -8.72
C PHE A 92 -2.16 12.64 -7.85
N GLY A 93 -0.90 12.33 -7.60
CA GLY A 93 -0.50 11.27 -6.70
C GLY A 93 0.94 10.84 -6.93
N VAL A 94 1.40 9.93 -6.08
CA VAL A 94 2.75 9.37 -6.16
C VAL A 94 2.77 8.19 -7.10
N ASN A 95 3.64 8.25 -8.09
CA ASN A 95 3.85 7.21 -9.09
C ASN A 95 5.13 6.44 -8.82
N ILE A 96 5.23 5.25 -9.43
CA ILE A 96 6.35 4.32 -9.32
C ILE A 96 6.73 3.91 -10.74
N ASP A 97 7.99 4.07 -11.11
CA ASP A 97 8.53 3.41 -12.31
C ASP A 97 8.69 1.91 -11.99
N PRO A 98 7.94 1.00 -12.65
CA PRO A 98 7.96 -0.42 -12.30
C PRO A 98 9.29 -1.11 -12.64
N SER A 99 10.12 -0.51 -13.49
CA SER A 99 11.41 -1.07 -13.90
C SER A 99 12.55 -0.72 -12.95
N THR A 100 12.51 0.48 -12.38
CA THR A 100 13.58 1.02 -11.51
C THR A 100 13.16 1.15 -10.05
N GLY A 101 11.87 1.18 -9.77
CA GLY A 101 11.29 1.53 -8.47
C GLY A 101 11.35 3.02 -8.14
N HIS A 102 11.84 3.89 -9.03
CA HIS A 102 11.92 5.32 -8.75
C HIS A 102 10.53 5.92 -8.52
N LEU A 103 10.40 6.74 -7.48
CA LEU A 103 9.17 7.47 -7.23
C LEU A 103 9.18 8.80 -7.98
N PHE A 104 8.01 9.22 -8.43
CA PHE A 104 7.79 10.53 -9.03
C PHE A 104 6.37 11.03 -8.77
N GLY A 105 6.06 12.28 -9.11
CA GLY A 105 4.76 12.89 -8.84
C GLY A 105 4.66 13.52 -7.45
N MET A 106 3.42 13.77 -7.02
CA MET A 106 3.14 14.64 -5.88
C MET A 106 2.12 14.02 -4.92
N ALA A 107 2.39 14.10 -3.62
CA ALA A 107 1.38 13.94 -2.57
C ALA A 107 0.94 15.31 -2.05
N TRP A 108 -0.21 15.39 -1.40
CA TRP A 108 -0.76 16.65 -0.91
C TRP A 108 -1.25 16.53 0.53
N GLY A 109 -0.92 17.50 1.39
CA GLY A 109 -1.52 17.62 2.71
C GLY A 109 -2.13 19.00 2.95
N GLU A 110 -3.28 19.04 3.62
CA GLU A 110 -4.04 20.28 3.88
C GLU A 110 -3.20 21.37 4.56
N ASN A 111 -2.35 20.98 5.50
CA ASN A 111 -1.58 21.91 6.33
C ASN A 111 -0.12 22.05 5.90
N ILE A 112 0.30 21.39 4.81
CA ILE A 112 1.68 21.42 4.30
C ILE A 112 1.80 21.65 2.80
N GLY A 113 0.70 21.60 2.05
CA GLY A 113 0.73 21.68 0.60
C GLY A 113 1.36 20.45 -0.04
N TRP A 114 2.05 20.67 -1.16
CA TRP A 114 2.61 19.61 -1.99
C TRP A 114 3.88 19.00 -1.39
N ILE A 115 4.02 17.68 -1.55
CA ILE A 115 5.22 16.90 -1.30
C ILE A 115 5.65 16.29 -2.63
N ASN A 116 6.84 16.65 -3.10
CA ASN A 116 7.46 16.12 -4.29
C ASN A 116 8.20 14.80 -4.00
N PHE A 117 7.84 13.76 -4.74
CA PHE A 117 8.53 12.47 -4.73
C PHE A 117 9.50 12.30 -5.91
N ASP A 118 9.43 13.14 -6.94
CA ASP A 118 10.40 13.15 -8.04
C ASP A 118 11.70 13.86 -7.61
N THR A 119 12.52 13.12 -6.88
CA THR A 119 13.79 13.60 -6.32
C THR A 119 15.01 12.99 -6.98
N ALA A 120 14.81 12.07 -7.94
CA ALA A 120 15.88 11.48 -8.74
C ALA A 120 16.75 12.55 -9.46
N PRO A 121 16.18 13.61 -10.09
CA PRO A 121 16.98 14.64 -10.73
C PRO A 121 18.02 15.30 -9.80
N THR A 122 17.73 15.37 -8.50
CA THR A 122 18.58 16.04 -7.51
C THR A 122 19.47 15.06 -6.72
N LEU A 123 18.96 13.87 -6.39
CA LEU A 123 19.57 12.98 -5.38
C LEU A 123 20.08 11.64 -5.92
N ILE A 124 19.98 11.38 -7.23
CA ILE A 124 20.37 10.08 -7.79
C ILE A 124 21.87 9.77 -7.61
N ASN A 125 22.73 10.79 -7.70
CA ASN A 125 24.18 10.62 -7.57
C ASN A 125 24.62 10.24 -6.15
N SER A 126 23.81 10.54 -5.13
CA SER A 126 24.03 10.08 -3.75
C SER A 126 23.17 8.84 -3.40
N ASN A 127 22.38 8.33 -4.35
CA ASN A 127 21.42 7.24 -4.14
C ASN A 127 20.40 7.53 -3.01
N GLN A 128 20.05 8.81 -2.83
CA GLN A 128 19.14 9.28 -1.79
C GLN A 128 17.79 9.74 -2.33
N HIS A 129 17.53 9.51 -3.62
CA HIS A 129 16.23 9.78 -4.24
C HIS A 129 15.16 8.81 -3.75
N ALA A 130 13.95 9.32 -3.65
CA ALA A 130 12.76 8.56 -3.30
C ALA A 130 12.56 7.41 -4.28
N ARG A 131 12.53 6.19 -3.76
CA ARG A 131 12.32 4.97 -4.55
C ARG A 131 11.69 3.87 -3.70
N LEU A 132 10.97 2.98 -4.33
CA LEU A 132 10.68 1.65 -3.82
C LEU A 132 11.86 0.73 -4.18
N ASP A 133 12.53 0.19 -3.17
CA ASP A 133 13.49 -0.89 -3.39
C ASP A 133 12.71 -2.19 -3.62
N LEU A 134 12.71 -2.67 -4.87
CA LEU A 134 11.95 -3.84 -5.30
C LEU A 134 12.47 -5.14 -4.67
N GLN A 135 13.76 -5.20 -4.31
CA GLN A 135 14.36 -6.38 -3.69
C GLN A 135 13.99 -6.45 -2.21
N SER A 136 14.18 -5.35 -1.48
CA SER A 136 13.87 -5.30 -0.05
C SER A 136 12.44 -4.85 0.28
N ARG A 137 11.60 -4.65 -0.73
CA ARG A 137 10.17 -4.28 -0.62
C ARG A 137 9.89 -3.13 0.36
N ARG A 138 10.77 -2.14 0.43
CA ARG A 138 10.56 -0.93 1.26
C ARG A 138 10.96 0.35 0.54
N LEU A 139 10.39 1.46 1.00
CA LEU A 139 10.76 2.78 0.53
C LEU A 139 12.18 3.16 0.98
N ARG A 140 12.82 4.00 0.17
CA ARG A 140 14.19 4.51 0.34
C ARG A 140 14.24 5.97 -0.11
N GLY A 141 15.33 6.64 0.24
CA GLY A 141 15.60 8.03 -0.08
C GLY A 141 14.72 9.05 0.65
N HIS A 142 14.53 10.20 0.02
CA HIS A 142 13.86 11.36 0.62
C HIS A 142 12.85 11.98 -0.35
N ALA A 143 11.72 12.41 0.19
CA ALA A 143 10.77 13.30 -0.49
C ALA A 143 10.97 14.74 -0.01
N TRP A 144 10.52 15.72 -0.78
CA TRP A 144 10.70 17.15 -0.47
C TRP A 144 9.37 17.87 -0.37
N SER A 145 9.20 18.72 0.64
CA SER A 145 8.11 19.69 0.70
C SER A 145 8.68 21.07 1.00
N GLU A 146 8.16 22.11 0.34
CA GLU A 146 8.60 23.49 0.55
C GLU A 146 8.34 23.97 1.99
N ASN A 147 7.32 23.43 2.65
CA ASN A 147 6.87 23.91 3.96
C ASN A 147 7.48 23.15 5.14
N VAL A 148 8.02 21.93 4.93
CA VAL A 148 8.61 21.11 6.01
C VAL A 148 10.00 20.57 5.68
N GLY A 149 10.49 20.79 4.47
CA GLY A 149 11.80 20.33 4.02
C GLY A 149 11.83 18.84 3.66
N TRP A 150 12.96 18.19 3.95
CA TRP A 150 13.17 16.79 3.61
C TRP A 150 12.40 15.84 4.52
N ILE A 151 11.74 14.87 3.90
CA ILE A 151 11.06 13.75 4.55
C ILE A 151 11.87 12.49 4.25
N ASN A 152 12.38 11.85 5.29
CA ASN A 152 13.21 10.66 5.22
C ASN A 152 12.34 9.39 5.15
N LEU A 153 12.54 8.60 4.08
CA LEU A 153 11.92 7.29 3.84
C LEU A 153 12.90 6.13 4.12
N ASP A 154 14.17 6.43 4.37
CA ASP A 154 15.31 5.51 4.39
C ASP A 154 15.96 5.34 5.77
N HIS A 155 15.24 5.61 6.85
CA HIS A 155 15.80 5.40 8.18
C HIS A 155 16.02 3.89 8.43
N ASN A 156 17.06 3.55 9.19
CA ASN A 156 17.50 2.16 9.39
C ASN A 156 16.49 1.29 10.19
N GLN A 157 15.82 1.88 11.17
CA GLN A 157 14.87 1.21 12.06
C GLN A 157 13.40 1.51 11.73
N HIS A 158 13.08 2.76 11.40
CA HIS A 158 11.74 3.26 11.17
C HIS A 158 11.52 3.60 9.69
N TYR A 159 10.94 2.68 8.95
CA TYR A 159 10.72 2.84 7.52
C TYR A 159 9.36 2.31 7.11
N VAL A 160 9.01 2.57 5.85
CA VAL A 160 7.79 2.09 5.21
C VAL A 160 8.13 0.89 4.34
N ALA A 161 7.63 -0.29 4.69
CA ALA A 161 7.76 -1.51 3.89
C ALA A 161 6.40 -2.05 3.49
N LEU A 162 6.35 -2.78 2.38
CA LEU A 162 5.17 -3.54 2.03
C LEU A 162 5.03 -4.72 3.01
N ARG A 163 3.79 -5.10 3.30
CA ARG A 163 3.47 -6.31 4.04
C ARG A 163 4.13 -7.51 3.36
N CYS A 164 4.72 -8.38 4.17
CA CYS A 164 5.10 -9.71 3.73
C CYS A 164 3.87 -10.63 3.82
N PRO A 165 3.49 -11.32 2.73
CA PRO A 165 2.39 -12.29 2.80
C PRO A 165 2.69 -13.51 3.68
N ALA A 166 3.97 -13.85 3.90
CA ALA A 166 4.38 -14.90 4.82
C ALA A 166 4.42 -14.48 6.29
N ASP A 167 4.43 -13.17 6.60
CA ASP A 167 4.14 -12.63 7.93
C ASP A 167 2.61 -12.56 8.06
N PHE A 168 2.05 -13.72 8.38
CA PHE A 168 0.64 -14.01 8.26
C PHE A 168 -0.16 -13.37 9.38
N ASN A 169 0.42 -13.30 10.58
CA ASN A 169 -0.17 -12.61 11.72
C ASN A 169 0.14 -11.09 11.74
N ASP A 170 1.02 -10.61 10.84
CA ASP A 170 1.42 -9.20 10.65
C ASP A 170 2.08 -8.61 11.92
N ASP A 171 2.86 -9.42 12.64
CA ASP A 171 3.57 -9.03 13.85
C ASP A 171 5.03 -8.56 13.60
N GLY A 172 5.49 -8.68 12.35
CA GLY A 172 6.82 -8.28 11.92
C GLY A 172 7.92 -9.32 12.15
N VAL A 173 7.58 -10.54 12.58
CA VAL A 173 8.51 -11.64 12.83
C VAL A 173 8.04 -12.88 12.10
N LEU A 174 8.90 -13.43 11.23
CA LEU A 174 8.61 -14.71 10.59
C LEU A 174 8.90 -15.88 11.53
N ASP A 175 7.86 -16.51 12.05
CA ASP A 175 7.98 -17.66 12.93
C ASP A 175 6.87 -18.71 12.77
N ILE A 176 6.79 -19.64 13.73
CA ILE A 176 5.82 -20.74 13.69
C ILE A 176 4.37 -20.25 13.75
N PHE A 177 4.09 -19.09 14.34
CA PHE A 177 2.75 -18.53 14.42
C PHE A 177 2.23 -18.10 13.05
N ASP A 178 3.10 -17.71 12.11
CA ASP A 178 2.71 -17.46 10.73
C ASP A 178 2.32 -18.72 10.00
N VAL A 179 3.11 -19.79 10.18
CA VAL A 179 2.82 -21.10 9.60
C VAL A 179 1.48 -21.61 10.14
N LEU A 180 1.25 -21.50 11.45
CA LEU A 180 -0.02 -21.88 12.06
C LEU A 180 -1.18 -21.01 11.56
N GLY A 181 -0.96 -19.69 11.42
CA GLY A 181 -1.93 -18.77 10.85
C GLY A 181 -2.33 -19.14 9.43
N PHE A 182 -1.33 -19.40 8.57
CA PHE A 182 -1.55 -19.83 7.19
C PHE A 182 -2.28 -21.16 7.12
N LEU A 183 -1.86 -22.19 7.87
CA LEU A 183 -2.52 -23.50 7.87
C LEU A 183 -3.98 -23.43 8.36
N ASN A 184 -4.27 -22.59 9.35
CA ASN A 184 -5.64 -22.34 9.80
C ASN A 184 -6.48 -21.69 8.69
N ALA A 185 -5.95 -20.67 8.01
CA ALA A 185 -6.65 -20.01 6.91
C ALA A 185 -6.83 -20.93 5.68
N PHE A 186 -5.80 -21.70 5.34
CA PHE A 186 -5.80 -22.65 4.23
C PHE A 186 -6.83 -23.77 4.45
N SER A 187 -6.87 -24.36 5.65
CA SER A 187 -7.88 -25.38 5.99
C SER A 187 -9.31 -24.84 6.02
N ALA A 188 -9.48 -23.55 6.31
CA ALA A 188 -10.76 -22.85 6.24
C ALA A 188 -11.11 -22.30 4.85
N GLN A 189 -10.23 -22.45 3.84
CA GLN A 189 -10.36 -21.83 2.51
C GLN A 189 -10.64 -20.32 2.60
N HIS A 190 -9.99 -19.65 3.55
CA HIS A 190 -10.10 -18.22 3.73
C HIS A 190 -9.25 -17.49 2.69
N SER A 191 -9.76 -16.42 2.08
CA SER A 191 -9.11 -15.71 0.97
C SER A 191 -7.69 -15.20 1.25
N SER A 192 -7.31 -15.04 2.52
CA SER A 192 -5.93 -14.70 2.88
C SER A 192 -4.92 -15.82 2.64
N ALA A 193 -5.37 -17.06 2.43
CA ALA A 193 -4.53 -18.20 2.09
C ALA A 193 -4.41 -18.46 0.58
N ASP A 194 -5.20 -17.78 -0.25
CA ASP A 194 -5.06 -17.78 -1.72
C ASP A 194 -3.96 -16.77 -2.11
N LEU A 195 -2.71 -17.22 -2.12
CA LEU A 195 -1.54 -16.35 -2.28
C LEU A 195 -1.19 -16.08 -3.74
N ILE A 196 -1.78 -16.83 -4.67
CA ILE A 196 -1.65 -16.61 -6.12
C ILE A 196 -2.89 -15.97 -6.75
N ASN A 197 -3.96 -15.78 -5.98
CA ASN A 197 -5.22 -15.13 -6.35
C ASN A 197 -5.94 -15.82 -7.52
N ASP A 198 -5.91 -17.15 -7.56
CA ASP A 198 -6.60 -17.94 -8.59
C ASP A 198 -7.94 -18.53 -8.11
N GLY A 199 -8.28 -18.32 -6.84
CA GLY A 199 -9.51 -18.80 -6.21
C GLY A 199 -9.48 -20.28 -5.85
N ILE A 200 -8.33 -20.95 -5.97
CA ILE A 200 -8.15 -22.38 -5.69
C ILE A 200 -7.14 -22.54 -4.55
N TYR A 201 -7.57 -23.13 -3.44
CA TYR A 201 -6.71 -23.35 -2.28
C TYR A 201 -6.00 -24.71 -2.40
N ASP A 202 -4.80 -24.71 -2.97
CA ASP A 202 -4.08 -25.95 -3.26
C ASP A 202 -2.57 -25.91 -2.95
N PHE A 203 -1.83 -26.89 -3.47
CA PHE A 203 -0.39 -27.00 -3.25
C PHE A 203 0.39 -25.76 -3.73
N PHE A 204 -0.10 -25.03 -4.73
CA PHE A 204 0.58 -23.85 -5.26
C PHE A 204 0.58 -22.68 -4.26
N ASP A 205 -0.48 -22.51 -3.45
CA ASP A 205 -0.49 -21.54 -2.34
C ASP A 205 0.51 -21.91 -1.26
N VAL A 206 0.54 -23.19 -0.88
CA VAL A 206 1.48 -23.69 0.12
C VAL A 206 2.92 -23.49 -0.37
N GLN A 207 3.19 -23.82 -1.64
CA GLN A 207 4.49 -23.59 -2.25
C GLN A 207 4.84 -22.10 -2.27
N ARG A 208 3.87 -21.22 -2.57
CA ARG A 208 4.06 -19.77 -2.55
C ARG A 208 4.40 -19.27 -1.14
N PHE A 209 3.67 -19.72 -0.13
CA PHE A 209 3.91 -19.38 1.27
C PHE A 209 5.33 -19.81 1.70
N LEU A 210 5.70 -21.08 1.48
CA LEU A 210 7.01 -21.60 1.87
C LEU A 210 8.17 -20.91 1.14
N SER A 211 7.97 -20.53 -0.12
CA SER A 211 8.94 -19.76 -0.89
C SER A 211 9.17 -18.38 -0.29
N LEU A 212 8.09 -17.67 0.08
CA LEU A 212 8.18 -16.36 0.74
C LEU A 212 8.77 -16.45 2.15
N TYR A 213 8.36 -17.45 2.93
CA TYR A 213 8.83 -17.70 4.29
C TYR A 213 10.34 -18.00 4.31
N SER A 214 10.83 -18.86 3.41
CA SER A 214 12.25 -19.21 3.33
C SER A 214 13.15 -18.09 2.80
N GLN A 215 12.59 -17.18 1.99
CA GLN A 215 13.26 -15.94 1.59
C GLN A 215 13.32 -14.91 2.72
N GLY A 216 12.59 -15.16 3.82
CA GLY A 216 12.61 -14.34 5.01
C GLY A 216 12.03 -12.95 4.79
N CYS A 217 11.06 -12.80 3.87
CA CYS A 217 10.51 -11.52 3.38
C CYS A 217 11.03 -10.28 4.13
N PRO A 218 11.81 -9.42 3.48
CA PRO A 218 12.37 -8.24 4.13
C PRO A 218 11.31 -7.26 4.66
#